data_AF-E7S8E0-F1
#
_entry.id   AF-E7S8E0-F1
#
_cell.length_a   1.000
_cell.length_b   1.000
_cell.length_c   1.000
_cell.angle_alpha   90.00
_cell.angle_beta   90.00
_cell.angle_gamma   90.00
#
_symmetry.space_group_name_H-M   'P 1'
#
loop_
_entity.id
_entity.type
_entity.pdbx_description
1 polymer ?
#
loop_
_entity_poly.entity_id
_entity_poly.type
_entity_poly.pdbx_seq_one_letter_code
_entity_poly.pdbx_strand_id
1 'polypeptide(L)' 'MSAKLYAAIASWAEDDFRSVNGQIEYLLTECVKQRKKDGKYVSKTIDEPFEIEL' A
#
# COMPACT_ATOMS: atom_id res chain seq x y z
N MET A 1 10.20 -4.92 12.30
CA MET A 1 9.12 -3.90 12.26
C MET A 1 8.94 -3.35 13.68
N SER A 2 8.75 -2.05 13.88
CA SER A 2 8.33 -1.57 15.20
C SER A 2 6.90 -2.05 15.50
N ALA A 3 6.59 -2.33 16.76
CA ALA A 3 5.25 -2.80 17.15
C ALA A 3 4.15 -1.80 16.76
N LYS A 4 4.44 -0.50 16.87
CA LYS A 4 3.53 0.58 16.48
C LYS A 4 3.23 0.57 14.98
N LEU A 5 4.24 0.36 14.14
CA LEU A 5 4.04 0.28 12.69
C LEU A 5 3.25 -0.97 12.30
N TYR A 6 3.55 -2.11 12.93
CA TYR A 6 2.80 -3.34 12.68
C TYR A 6 1.32 -3.17 13.02
N ALA A 7 1.00 -2.59 14.18
CA ALA A 7 -0.38 -2.34 14.60
C ALA A 7 -1.12 -1.40 13.64
N ALA A 8 -0.46 -0.35 13.14
CA ALA A 8 -1.05 0.55 12.15
C ALA A 8 -1.36 -0.17 10.83
N ILE A 9 -0.45 -1.02 10.33
CA ILE A 9 -0.68 -1.81 9.11
C ILE A 9 -1.79 -2.84 9.34
N ALA A 10 -1.86 -3.46 10.52
CA ALA A 10 -2.90 -4.43 10.84
C ALA A 10 -4.29 -3.80 10.89
N SER A 11 -4.43 -2.63 11.52
CA SER A 11 -5.69 -1.87 11.54
C SER A 11 -6.17 -1.53 10.13
N TRP A 12 -5.25 -1.07 9.27
CA TRP A 12 -5.61 -0.76 7.88
C TRP A 12 -6.00 -2.01 7.08
N ALA A 13 -5.29 -3.13 7.29
CA ALA A 13 -5.65 -4.40 6.66
C ALA A 13 -7.06 -4.85 7.08
N GLU A 14 -7.43 -4.67 8.35
CA GLU A 14 -8.77 -4.96 8.85
C GLU A 14 -9.84 -4.07 8.20
N ASP A 15 -9.59 -2.76 8.09
CA ASP A 15 -10.49 -1.80 7.44
C ASP A 15 -10.76 -2.17 5.96
N ASP A 16 -9.75 -2.69 5.26
CA ASP A 16 -9.82 -3.11 3.86
C ASP A 16 -10.25 -4.58 3.66
N PHE A 17 -10.61 -5.31 4.74
CA PHE A 17 -10.93 -6.74 4.74
C PHE A 17 -9.82 -7.63 4.12
N ARG A 18 -8.56 -7.30 4.40
CA ARG A 18 -7.36 -7.99 3.90
C ARG A 18 -6.58 -8.64 5.05
N SER A 19 -5.73 -9.62 4.70
CA SER A 19 -4.70 -10.08 5.64
C SER A 19 -3.59 -9.03 5.78
N VAL A 20 -2.92 -9.00 6.93
CA VAL A 20 -1.76 -8.10 7.16
C VAL A 20 -0.68 -8.29 6.09
N ASN A 21 -0.40 -9.54 5.69
CA ASN A 21 0.57 -9.81 4.62
C ASN A 21 0.08 -9.30 3.26
N GLY A 22 -1.21 -9.45 2.96
CA GLY A 22 -1.80 -8.90 1.74
C GLY A 22 -1.73 -7.37 1.68
N GLN A 23 -1.90 -6.69 2.82
CA GLN A 23 -1.74 -5.24 2.90
C GLN A 23 -0.28 -4.81 2.71
N ILE A 24 0.68 -5.53 3.30
CA ILE A 24 2.11 -5.28 3.07
C ILE A 24 2.45 -5.46 1.59
N GLU A 25 1.97 -6.52 0.95
CA GLU A 25 2.21 -6.79 -0.47
C GLU A 25 1.62 -5.69 -1.37
N TYR A 26 0.40 -5.24 -1.08
CA TYR A 26 -0.23 -4.12 -1.79
C TYR A 26 0.63 -2.85 -1.70
N LEU A 27 1.03 -2.46 -0.49
CA LEU A 27 1.84 -1.25 -0.28
C LEU A 27 3.19 -1.33 -1.01
N LEU A 28 3.86 -2.48 -0.97
CA LEU A 28 5.12 -2.69 -1.69
C LEU A 28 4.91 -2.64 -3.20
N THR A 29 3.81 -3.19 -3.71
CA THR A 29 3.46 -3.13 -5.13
C THR A 29 3.28 -1.69 -5.60
N GLU A 30 2.55 -0.87 -4.83
CA GLU A 30 2.38 0.56 -5.15
C GLU A 30 3.70 1.33 -5.08
N CYS A 31 4.57 1.04 -4.11
CA CYS A 31 5.92 1.63 -4.05
C CYS A 31 6.75 1.30 -5.30
N VAL A 32 6.69 0.05 -5.79
CA VAL A 32 7.42 -0.38 -7.00
C VAL A 32 6.84 0.29 -8.26
N LYS A 33 5.52 0.38 -8.38
CA LYS A 33 4.85 1.08 -9.49
C LYS A 33 5.23 2.56 -9.51
N GLN A 34 5.16 3.25 -8.37
CA GLN A 34 5.55 4.65 -8.24
C GLN A 34 7.02 4.86 -8.66
N ARG A 35 7.92 4.00 -8.19
CA ARG A 35 9.34 4.07 -8.54
C ARG A 35 9.57 3.94 -10.04
N LYS A 36 8.81 3.08 -10.72
CA LYS A 36 8.87 2.97 -12.19
C LYS A 36 8.31 4.20 -12.89
N LYS A 37 7.28 4.84 -12.33
CA LYS A 37 6.60 6.00 -12.91
C LYS A 37 7.44 7.29 -12.85
N ASP A 38 7.98 7.63 -11.68
CA ASP A 38 8.66 8.92 -11.48
C ASP A 38 9.95 8.83 -10.65
N GLY A 39 10.44 7.62 -10.37
CA GLY A 39 11.66 7.40 -9.60
C GLY A 39 11.50 7.57 -8.09
N LYS A 40 10.31 7.95 -7.57
CA LYS A 40 10.08 8.16 -6.13
C LYS A 40 9.59 6.89 -5.43
N TYR A 41 9.76 6.85 -4.12
CA TYR A 41 9.43 5.70 -3.26
C TYR A 41 8.16 5.89 -2.42
N VAL A 42 7.51 7.05 -2.53
CA VAL A 42 6.23 7.36 -1.85
C VAL A 42 5.28 7.93 -2.88
N SER A 43 4.12 7.29 -3.08
CA SER A 43 3.05 7.89 -3.88
C SER A 43 2.46 9.08 -3.11
N LYS A 44 2.14 10.16 -3.83
CA LYS A 44 1.41 11.30 -3.25
C LYS A 44 -0.07 10.97 -3.03
N THR A 45 -0.58 9.94 -3.70
CA THR A 45 -1.96 9.46 -3.63
C THR A 45 -1.94 7.93 -3.61
N ILE A 46 -2.04 7.35 -2.42
CA ILE A 46 -2.06 5.88 -2.23
C ILE A 46 -3.50 5.33 -2.32
N ASP A 47 -4.49 6.16 -2.01
CA ASP A 47 -5.92 5.76 -1.90
C ASP A 47 -6.81 6.26 -3.05
N GLU A 48 -6.23 6.80 -4.13
CA GLU A 48 -7.03 7.16 -5.30
C GLU A 48 -7.43 5.89 -6.07
N PRO A 49 -8.73 5.70 -6.38
CA PRO A 49 -9.19 4.59 -7.20
C PRO A 49 -8.42 4.56 -8.52
N PHE A 50 -7.76 3.43 -8.80
CA PHE A 50 -7.10 3.24 -10.08
C PHE A 50 -8.20 2.98 -11.13
N GLU A 51 -8.48 3.96 -11.99
CA GLU A 51 -9.24 3.68 -13.21
C GLU A 51 -8.36 2.80 -14.11
N ILE A 52 -8.69 1.52 -14.17
CA ILE A 52 -8.13 0.59 -15.15
C ILE A 52 -9.13 0.58 -16.30
N GLU A 53 -8.80 1.23 -17.42
CA GLU A 53 -9.47 0.93 -18.68
C GLU A 53 -9.18 -0.54 -19.03
N LEU A 54 -10.19 -1.40 -18.93
CA LEU A 54 -10.18 -2.78 -19.42
C LEU A 54 -10.44 -2.82 -20.93
#